data_AF-A0A553EJA4-F1
#
_entry.id   AF-A0A553EJA4-F1
#
_cell.length_a   1.000
_cell.length_b   1.000
_cell.length_c   1.000
_cell.angle_alpha   90.00
_cell.angle_beta   90.00
_cell.angle_gamma   90.00
#
_symmetry.space_group_name_H-M   'P 1'
#
loop_
_entity.id
_entity.type
_entity.pdbx_description
1 polymer ?
#
loop_
_entity_poly.entity_id
_entity_poly.type
_entity_poly.pdbx_seq_one_letter_code
_entity_poly.pdbx_strand_id
1 'polypeptide(L)'
;MSVIYKVITRPTDPRVPNSPKRYYPHLITLGQSVNLKYIAQKMQDRSSLSVGDIKSVIQNFVEKMKEQLLEGKSVNIEGLGVFMLTARSKGAELAKDINAKSVESVRIFFQANKELRVTKTATRADEKLDLISLDEYLKKLNMTISPNDPEKPDDGGEEGGGNEGGGSGEAPDPAA
;
A
#
# COMPACT_ATOMS: atom_id res chain seq x y z
N MET A 1 -4.43 -14.89 -14.93
CA MET A 1 -5.14 -14.39 -13.72
C MET A 1 -5.37 -12.90 -13.91
N SER A 2 -6.52 -12.38 -13.49
CA SER A 2 -6.82 -10.96 -13.65
C SER A 2 -6.60 -10.20 -12.36
N VAL A 3 -6.00 -9.02 -12.45
CA VAL A 3 -5.90 -8.08 -11.33
C VAL A 3 -7.06 -7.11 -11.42
N ILE A 4 -7.75 -6.94 -10.31
CA ILE A 4 -9.00 -6.18 -10.28
C ILE A 4 -8.69 -4.78 -9.79
N TYR A 5 -9.37 -3.79 -10.35
CA TYR A 5 -9.25 -2.41 -9.91
C TYR A 5 -10.61 -1.77 -9.71
N LYS A 6 -10.67 -0.79 -8.80
CA LYS A 6 -11.79 0.15 -8.69
C LYS A 6 -11.33 1.55 -9.07
N VAL A 7 -12.24 2.38 -9.54
CA VAL A 7 -11.95 3.78 -9.82
C VAL A 7 -12.04 4.58 -8.53
N ILE A 8 -11.04 5.41 -8.25
CA ILE A 8 -11.04 6.35 -7.11
C ILE A 8 -10.67 7.76 -7.57
N THR A 9 -11.09 8.78 -6.83
CA THR A 9 -10.66 10.16 -7.04
C THR A 9 -9.52 10.53 -6.10
N ARG A 10 -8.51 11.24 -6.62
CA ARG A 10 -7.42 11.81 -5.81
C ARG A 10 -7.06 13.23 -6.28
N PRO A 11 -6.58 14.11 -5.38
CA PRO A 11 -6.02 15.39 -5.78
C PRO A 11 -4.82 15.19 -6.72
N THR A 12 -4.67 16.06 -7.71
CA THR A 12 -3.55 15.98 -8.68
C THR A 12 -2.21 16.27 -8.01
N ASP A 13 -2.18 17.25 -7.10
CA ASP A 13 -1.04 17.52 -6.23
C ASP A 13 -1.44 17.30 -4.76
N PRO A 14 -0.94 16.23 -4.11
CA PRO A 14 -1.22 15.95 -2.71
C PRO A 14 -0.73 17.01 -1.72
N ARG A 15 0.19 17.90 -2.15
CA ARG A 15 0.76 18.95 -1.28
C ARG A 15 -0.11 20.20 -1.21
N VAL A 16 -1.03 20.38 -2.17
CA VAL A 16 -1.89 21.57 -2.28
C VAL A 16 -3.33 21.18 -1.86
N PRO A 17 -3.88 21.77 -0.79
CA PRO A 17 -5.17 21.36 -0.20
C PRO A 17 -6.38 21.37 -1.15
N ASN A 18 -6.35 22.16 -2.23
CA ASN A 18 -7.45 22.31 -3.19
C ASN A 18 -7.05 21.99 -4.64
N SER A 19 -6.09 21.08 -4.86
CA SER A 19 -5.74 20.72 -6.23
C SER A 19 -6.88 19.97 -6.95
N PRO A 20 -7.06 20.17 -8.28
CA PRO A 20 -8.10 19.50 -9.04
C PRO A 20 -8.05 17.98 -8.85
N LYS A 21 -9.21 17.35 -8.63
CA LYS A 21 -9.32 15.90 -8.46
C LYS A 21 -9.32 15.20 -9.83
N ARG A 22 -8.64 14.06 -9.91
CA ARG A 22 -8.63 13.18 -11.08
C ARG A 22 -8.98 11.75 -10.70
N TYR A 23 -9.50 10.99 -11.66
CA TYR A 23 -9.83 9.58 -11.51
C TYR A 23 -8.61 8.70 -11.76
N TYR A 24 -8.41 7.70 -10.90
CA TYR A 24 -7.30 6.75 -10.97
C TYR A 24 -7.78 5.31 -10.76
N PRO A 25 -7.23 4.33 -11.49
CA PRO A 25 -7.43 2.93 -11.18
C PRO A 25 -6.67 2.57 -9.90
N HIS A 26 -7.36 1.98 -8.93
CA HIS A 26 -6.79 1.48 -7.69
C HIS A 26 -6.95 -0.02 -7.63
N LEU A 27 -5.82 -0.73 -7.66
CA LEU A 27 -5.81 -2.19 -7.57
C LEU A 27 -6.40 -2.64 -6.22
N ILE A 28 -7.26 -3.63 -6.26
CA ILE A 28 -7.85 -4.24 -5.07
C ILE A 28 -7.33 -5.66 -4.90
N THR A 29 -6.94 -5.99 -3.68
CA THR A 29 -6.63 -7.36 -3.30
C THR A 29 -7.94 -8.04 -2.90
N LEU A 30 -8.35 -9.05 -3.66
CA LEU A 30 -9.50 -9.88 -3.30
C LEU A 30 -9.05 -11.09 -2.49
N GLY A 31 -9.84 -11.42 -1.46
CA GLY A 31 -9.61 -12.58 -0.60
C GLY A 31 -8.91 -12.26 0.72
N GLN A 32 -8.77 -13.30 1.54
CA GLN A 32 -8.10 -13.22 2.83
C GLN A 32 -6.58 -13.21 2.65
N SER A 33 -5.89 -12.52 3.56
CA SER A 33 -4.42 -12.57 3.62
C SER A 33 -3.95 -14.01 3.83
N VAL A 34 -3.02 -14.44 2.98
CA VAL A 34 -2.44 -15.77 3.07
C VAL A 34 -1.30 -15.77 4.09
N ASN A 35 -1.23 -16.79 4.94
CA ASN A 35 -0.18 -16.94 5.95
C ASN A 35 0.81 -18.07 5.62
N LEU A 36 1.90 -18.15 6.39
CA LEU A 36 2.93 -19.18 6.24
C LEU A 36 2.39 -20.60 6.33
N LYS A 37 1.38 -20.85 7.20
CA LYS A 37 0.77 -22.18 7.32
C LYS A 37 0.11 -22.62 6.01
N TYR A 38 -0.64 -21.73 5.37
CA TYR A 38 -1.29 -22.02 4.10
C TYR A 38 -0.28 -22.26 2.98
N ILE A 39 0.75 -21.39 2.86
CA ILE A 39 1.80 -21.55 1.85
C ILE A 39 2.56 -22.86 2.06
N ALA A 40 2.94 -23.18 3.30
CA ALA A 40 3.64 -24.42 3.61
C ALA A 40 2.82 -25.67 3.24
N GLN A 41 1.49 -25.62 3.41
CA GLN A 41 0.61 -26.70 2.96
C GLN A 41 0.65 -26.87 1.44
N LYS A 42 0.64 -25.77 0.67
CA LYS A 42 0.74 -25.81 -0.79
C LYS A 42 2.12 -26.24 -1.29
N MET A 43 3.18 -25.94 -0.55
CA MET A 43 4.54 -26.39 -0.87
C MET A 43 4.75 -27.88 -0.58
N GLN A 44 4.07 -28.42 0.44
CA GLN A 44 4.08 -29.86 0.73
C GLN A 44 3.56 -30.66 -0.47
N ASP A 45 2.52 -30.20 -1.17
CA ASP A 45 1.99 -30.87 -2.37
C ASP A 45 3.00 -30.98 -3.52
N ARG A 46 4.11 -30.23 -3.45
CA ARG A 46 5.15 -30.14 -4.49
C ARG A 46 6.51 -30.67 -4.03
N SER A 47 6.63 -31.18 -2.80
CA SER A 47 7.90 -31.63 -2.22
C SER A 47 7.70 -32.80 -1.25
N SER A 48 8.79 -33.48 -0.89
CA SER A 48 8.77 -34.52 0.16
C SER A 48 8.87 -33.93 1.58
N LEU A 49 8.93 -32.60 1.72
CA LEU A 49 9.09 -31.94 3.00
C LEU A 49 7.76 -31.93 3.78
N SER A 50 7.85 -32.14 5.10
CA SER A 50 6.69 -31.91 5.95
C SER A 50 6.40 -30.41 6.06
N VAL A 51 5.16 -30.07 6.42
CA VAL A 51 4.78 -28.69 6.75
C VAL A 51 5.65 -28.14 7.90
N GLY A 52 6.11 -29.00 8.81
CA GLY A 52 7.02 -28.64 9.90
C GLY A 52 8.38 -28.19 9.36
N ASP A 53 8.96 -28.98 8.46
CA ASP A 53 10.28 -28.71 7.87
C ASP A 53 10.26 -27.41 7.06
N ILE A 54 9.23 -27.20 6.24
CA ILE A 54 9.10 -25.98 5.43
C ILE A 54 9.03 -24.73 6.31
N LYS A 55 8.26 -24.79 7.40
CA LYS A 55 8.18 -23.69 8.36
C LYS A 55 9.53 -23.41 9.01
N SER A 56 10.22 -24.47 9.44
CA SER A 56 11.55 -24.37 10.06
C SER A 56 12.55 -23.69 9.10
N VAL A 57 12.61 -24.13 7.85
CA VAL A 57 13.49 -23.54 6.82
C VAL A 57 13.20 -22.05 6.61
N ILE A 58 11.93 -21.67 6.45
CA ILE A 58 11.56 -20.27 6.21
C ILE A 58 11.85 -19.40 7.44
N GLN A 59 11.62 -19.91 8.65
CA GLN A 59 11.95 -19.18 9.89
C GLN A 59 13.45 -18.96 10.04
N ASN A 60 14.25 -20.01 9.86
CA ASN A 60 15.71 -19.94 9.90
C ASN A 60 16.25 -18.99 8.82
N PHE A 61 15.66 -19.03 7.62
CA PHE A 61 15.99 -18.12 6.53
C PHE A 61 15.76 -16.66 6.93
N VAL A 62 14.59 -16.32 7.51
CA VAL A 62 14.28 -14.95 7.95
C VAL A 62 15.27 -14.48 9.01
N GLU A 63 15.63 -15.35 9.96
CA GLU A 63 16.59 -15.03 11.01
C GLU A 63 17.99 -14.74 10.43
N LYS A 64 18.50 -15.64 9.58
CA LYS A 64 19.83 -15.45 8.95
C LYS A 64 19.86 -14.28 7.98
N MET A 65 18.77 -14.02 7.27
CA MET A 65 18.64 -12.83 6.43
C MET A 65 18.75 -11.56 7.28
N LYS A 66 18.07 -11.50 8.43
CA LYS A 66 18.14 -10.34 9.33
C LYS A 66 19.58 -10.12 9.85
N GLU A 67 20.28 -11.18 10.20
CA GLU A 67 21.68 -11.11 10.63
C GLU A 67 22.57 -10.50 9.55
N GLN A 68 22.49 -11.01 8.31
CA GLN A 68 23.29 -10.47 7.20
C GLN A 68 22.95 -9.02 6.86
N LEU A 69 21.68 -8.62 6.98
CA LEU A 69 21.27 -7.23 6.80
C LEU A 69 21.86 -6.32 7.87
N LEU A 70 21.88 -6.75 9.14
CA LEU A 70 22.46 -5.99 10.25
C LEU A 70 23.98 -5.88 10.17
N GLU A 71 24.65 -6.84 9.53
CA GLU A 71 26.07 -6.75 9.15
C GLU A 71 26.34 -5.77 8.00
N GLY A 72 25.30 -5.10 7.46
CA GLY A 72 25.42 -4.13 6.38
C GLY A 72 25.49 -4.76 4.97
N LYS A 73 25.22 -6.06 4.85
CA LYS A 73 25.20 -6.75 3.55
C LYS A 73 23.82 -6.62 2.91
N SER A 74 23.78 -6.72 1.58
CA SER A 74 22.54 -6.98 0.85
C SER A 74 22.35 -8.48 0.66
N VAL A 75 21.11 -8.94 0.70
CA VAL A 75 20.76 -10.36 0.51
C VAL A 75 19.99 -10.49 -0.79
N ASN A 76 20.62 -11.10 -1.79
CA ASN A 76 19.99 -11.38 -3.08
C ASN A 76 19.50 -12.83 -3.13
N ILE A 77 18.21 -13.00 -3.39
CA ILE A 77 17.58 -14.31 -3.59
C ILE A 77 17.14 -14.39 -5.05
N GLU A 78 17.73 -15.36 -5.77
CA GLU A 78 17.40 -15.63 -7.16
C GLU A 78 15.90 -15.89 -7.34
N GLY A 79 15.32 -15.36 -8.43
CA GLY A 79 13.88 -15.44 -8.68
C GLY A 79 12.98 -14.59 -7.76
N LEU A 80 13.50 -14.04 -6.67
CA LEU A 80 12.74 -13.22 -5.71
C LEU A 80 13.15 -11.75 -5.78
N GLY A 81 14.36 -11.43 -5.36
CA GLY A 81 14.83 -10.04 -5.31
C GLY A 81 15.95 -9.79 -4.31
N VAL A 82 16.25 -8.51 -4.14
CA VAL A 82 17.31 -8.01 -3.28
C VAL A 82 16.71 -7.34 -2.05
N PHE A 83 17.14 -7.76 -0.88
CA PHE A 83 16.87 -7.12 0.40
C PHE A 83 18.07 -6.30 0.85
N MET A 84 17.84 -5.07 1.29
CA MET A 84 18.88 -4.16 1.79
C MET A 84 18.33 -3.22 2.85
N LEU A 85 19.18 -2.73 3.74
CA LEU A 85 18.81 -1.69 4.70
C LEU A 85 18.82 -0.31 4.04
N THR A 86 17.79 0.48 4.32
CA THR A 86 17.70 1.88 3.90
C THR A 86 17.32 2.75 5.09
N ALA A 87 17.88 3.95 5.14
CA ALA A 87 17.59 4.93 6.18
C ALA A 87 16.69 6.05 5.62
N ARG A 88 15.74 6.51 6.43
CA ARG A 88 15.16 7.85 6.29
C ARG A 88 15.93 8.77 7.23
N SER A 89 16.36 9.92 6.73
CA SER A 89 17.12 10.89 7.50
C SER A 89 16.60 12.30 7.27
N LYS A 90 16.86 13.17 8.26
CA LYS A 90 16.67 14.61 8.13
C LYS A 90 17.92 15.22 7.52
N GLY A 91 17.73 16.03 6.48
CA GLY A 91 18.82 16.81 5.88
C GLY A 91 19.30 17.92 6.81
N ALA A 92 20.58 18.28 6.69
CA ALA A 92 21.19 19.41 7.38
C ALA A 92 21.96 20.28 6.37
N GLU A 93 22.17 21.56 6.68
CA GLU A 93 22.88 22.49 5.80
C GLU A 93 24.38 22.19 5.71
N LEU A 94 24.98 21.72 6.82
CA LEU A 94 26.40 21.37 6.90
C LEU A 94 26.57 19.87 7.14
N ALA A 95 27.57 19.28 6.49
CA ALA A 95 27.92 17.87 6.68
C ALA A 95 28.31 17.53 8.12
N LYS A 96 28.85 18.51 8.87
CA LYS A 96 29.25 18.34 10.28
C LYS A 96 28.06 18.13 11.22
N ASP A 97 26.87 18.55 10.80
CA ASP A 97 25.65 18.47 11.61
C ASP A 97 24.92 17.12 11.41
N ILE A 98 25.38 16.31 10.45
CA ILE A 98 24.88 14.95 10.24
C ILE A 98 25.54 14.01 11.24
N ASN A 99 24.72 13.28 11.98
CA ASN A 99 25.15 12.25 12.91
C ASN A 99 24.13 11.10 12.98
N ALA A 100 24.36 10.10 13.83
CA ALA A 100 23.46 8.96 13.96
C ALA A 100 22.03 9.35 14.37
N LYS A 101 21.83 10.46 15.09
CA LYS A 101 20.50 10.99 15.45
C LYS A 101 19.77 11.64 14.29
N SER A 102 20.48 12.00 13.21
CA SER A 102 19.88 12.51 11.97
C SER A 102 19.14 11.40 11.20
N VAL A 103 19.38 10.12 11.53
CA VAL A 103 18.63 8.98 11.01
C VAL A 103 17.32 8.84 11.77
N GLU A 104 16.20 9.09 11.10
CA GLU A 104 14.85 9.00 11.68
C GLU A 104 14.38 7.56 11.81
N SER A 105 14.68 6.72 10.81
CA SER A 105 14.30 5.30 10.82
C SER A 105 15.15 4.49 9.85
N VAL A 106 15.38 3.22 10.20
CA VAL A 106 15.98 2.22 9.31
C VAL A 106 14.90 1.21 8.93
N ARG A 107 14.78 0.90 7.65
CA ARG A 107 13.82 -0.07 7.11
C ARG A 107 14.49 -1.04 6.16
N ILE A 108 14.00 -2.27 6.13
CA ILE A 108 14.34 -3.23 5.09
C ILE A 108 13.62 -2.81 3.81
N PHE A 109 14.38 -2.58 2.76
CA PHE A 109 13.89 -2.31 1.42
C PHE A 109 14.02 -3.57 0.57
N PHE A 110 12.97 -3.87 -0.18
CA PHE A 110 12.93 -5.00 -1.10
C PHE A 110 12.82 -4.49 -2.53
N GLN A 111 13.72 -4.98 -3.39
CA GLN A 111 13.70 -4.75 -4.82
C GLN A 111 13.46 -6.06 -5.55
N ALA A 112 12.32 -6.19 -6.21
CA ALA A 112 11.96 -7.38 -6.99
C ALA A 112 12.89 -7.57 -8.20
N ASN A 113 13.32 -8.81 -8.45
CA ASN A 113 14.04 -9.19 -9.67
C ASN A 113 13.12 -9.10 -10.90
N LYS A 114 13.72 -9.03 -12.10
CA LYS A 114 12.97 -8.89 -13.37
C LYS A 114 11.93 -10.01 -13.57
N GLU A 115 12.26 -11.23 -13.16
CA GLU A 115 11.40 -12.40 -13.25
C GLU A 115 10.14 -12.30 -12.36
N LEU A 116 10.25 -11.60 -11.23
CA LEU A 116 9.11 -11.35 -10.33
C LEU A 116 8.32 -10.09 -10.73
N ARG A 117 8.85 -9.26 -11.65
CA ARG A 117 8.16 -8.05 -12.10
C ARG A 117 7.01 -8.41 -13.02
N VAL A 118 5.79 -8.25 -12.52
CA VAL A 118 4.60 -8.38 -13.33
C VAL A 118 4.48 -7.19 -14.29
N THR A 119 4.46 -7.44 -15.60
CA THR A 119 4.39 -6.40 -16.63
C THR A 119 3.08 -6.50 -17.42
N LYS A 120 2.46 -5.34 -17.70
CA LYS A 120 1.21 -5.26 -18.48
C LYS A 120 1.38 -5.70 -19.94
N THR A 121 2.60 -5.58 -20.47
CA THR A 121 2.93 -5.76 -21.89
C THR A 121 3.72 -7.05 -22.17
N ALA A 122 3.66 -8.04 -21.27
CA ALA A 122 4.32 -9.32 -21.51
C ALA A 122 3.81 -9.96 -22.81
N THR A 123 4.73 -10.45 -23.63
CA THR A 123 4.44 -11.09 -24.93
C THR A 123 4.02 -12.55 -24.78
N ARG A 124 4.32 -13.20 -23.64
CA ARG A 124 3.85 -14.54 -23.29
C ARG A 124 2.49 -14.46 -22.60
N ALA A 125 1.53 -15.28 -23.06
CA ALA A 125 0.16 -15.27 -22.54
C ALA A 125 0.08 -15.54 -21.03
N ASP A 126 0.96 -16.40 -20.53
CA ASP A 126 0.99 -16.85 -19.13
C ASP A 126 1.50 -15.76 -18.17
N GLU A 127 2.22 -14.75 -18.70
CA GLU A 127 2.79 -13.62 -17.95
C GLU A 127 1.97 -12.33 -18.14
N LYS A 128 1.00 -12.33 -19.05
CA LYS A 128 0.19 -11.16 -19.36
C LYS A 128 -0.78 -10.87 -18.22
N LEU A 129 -0.67 -9.67 -17.65
CA LEU A 129 -1.57 -9.21 -16.61
C LEU A 129 -2.81 -8.56 -17.21
N ASP A 130 -3.96 -9.22 -17.06
CA ASP A 130 -5.25 -8.68 -17.45
C ASP A 130 -5.84 -7.83 -16.31
N LEU A 131 -6.33 -6.63 -16.65
CA LEU A 131 -6.98 -5.73 -15.70
C LEU A 131 -8.49 -5.74 -15.93
N ILE A 132 -9.26 -6.00 -14.88
CA ILE A 132 -10.72 -6.03 -14.92
C ILE A 132 -11.26 -5.05 -13.87
N SER A 133 -12.32 -4.30 -14.20
CA SER A 133 -12.98 -3.42 -13.22
C SER A 133 -13.74 -4.24 -12.18
N LEU A 134 -13.87 -3.73 -10.96
CA LEU A 134 -14.63 -4.41 -9.91
C LEU A 134 -16.07 -4.72 -10.37
N ASP A 135 -16.72 -3.80 -11.07
CA ASP A 135 -18.10 -3.98 -11.54
C ASP A 135 -18.20 -5.12 -12.56
N GLU A 136 -17.24 -5.22 -13.48
CA GLU A 136 -17.19 -6.30 -14.47
C GLU A 136 -16.87 -7.65 -13.81
N TYR A 137 -15.99 -7.65 -12.80
CA TYR A 137 -15.69 -8.85 -12.02
C TYR A 137 -16.91 -9.36 -11.25
N LEU A 138 -17.66 -8.47 -10.61
CA LEU A 138 -18.88 -8.82 -9.88
C LEU A 138 -20.01 -9.28 -10.80
N LYS A 139 -20.18 -8.65 -11.97
CA LYS A 139 -21.11 -9.10 -13.02
C LYS A 139 -20.80 -10.53 -13.48
N LYS A 140 -19.51 -10.86 -13.66
CA LYS A 140 -19.06 -12.21 -14.01
C LYS A 140 -19.35 -13.25 -12.92
N LEU A 141 -19.49 -12.82 -11.66
CA LEU A 141 -19.85 -13.67 -10.51
C LEU A 141 -21.35 -13.69 -10.21
N ASN A 142 -22.20 -13.13 -11.08
CA ASN A 142 -23.65 -12.99 -10.88
C ASN A 142 -24.05 -12.21 -9.60
N MET A 143 -23.17 -11.34 -9.07
CA MET A 143 -23.50 -10.41 -7.99
C MET A 143 -23.79 -9.03 -8.59
N THR A 144 -25.05 -8.58 -8.51
CA THR A 144 -25.44 -7.22 -8.89
C THR A 144 -25.26 -6.29 -7.70
N ILE A 145 -24.37 -5.30 -7.80
CA ILE A 145 -24.34 -4.16 -6.88
C ILE A 145 -24.95 -2.98 -7.64
N SER A 146 -26.01 -2.39 -7.08
CA SER A 146 -26.57 -1.13 -7.59
C SER A 146 -25.52 -0.03 -7.46
N PRO A 147 -25.18 0.70 -8.53
CA PRO A 147 -24.24 1.81 -8.45
C PRO A 147 -24.86 2.93 -7.60
N ASN A 148 -24.18 3.36 -6.54
CA ASN A 148 -24.31 4.74 -6.11
C ASN A 148 -23.47 5.56 -7.09
N ASP A 149 -24.14 6.41 -7.86
CA ASP A 149 -23.51 7.31 -8.82
C ASP A 149 -22.37 8.10 -8.14
N PRO A 150 -21.19 8.24 -8.78
CA PRO A 150 -20.19 9.18 -8.31
C PRO A 150 -20.73 10.59 -8.56
N GLU A 151 -21.22 11.23 -7.50
CA GLU A 151 -21.72 12.60 -7.51
C GLU A 151 -20.75 13.53 -8.26
N LYS A 152 -21.33 14.36 -9.14
CA LYS A 152 -20.70 15.54 -9.73
C LYS A 152 -19.99 16.36 -8.65
N PRO A 153 -18.88 17.04 -8.97
CA PRO A 153 -18.35 18.03 -8.04
C PRO A 153 -19.41 19.12 -7.85
N ASP A 154 -19.87 19.25 -6.60
CA ASP A 154 -20.73 20.34 -6.14
C ASP A 154 -19.96 21.66 -6.30
N ASP A 155 -20.41 22.47 -7.26
CA ASP A 155 -19.94 23.83 -7.51
C ASP A 155 -20.92 24.77 -6.78
N GLY A 156 -20.77 24.82 -5.45
CA GLY A 156 -21.58 25.68 -4.58
C GLY A 156 -20.97 27.07 -4.49
N GLY A 157 -21.48 27.99 -5.33
CA GLY A 157 -21.11 29.39 -5.37
C GLY A 157 -21.51 30.18 -4.12
N GLU A 158 -20.73 31.24 -3.87
CA GLU A 158 -21.05 32.33 -2.95
C GLU A 158 -22.26 33.14 -3.41
N GLU A 159 -23.25 33.33 -2.54
CA GLU A 159 -24.01 34.57 -2.28
C GLU A 159 -24.48 34.45 -0.80
N GLY A 160 -24.33 35.37 0.14
CA GLY A 160 -24.39 36.82 0.08
C GLY A 160 -25.68 37.30 0.78
N GLY A 161 -25.60 37.83 2.01
CA GLY A 161 -26.61 38.75 2.57
C GLY A 161 -27.14 38.47 3.99
N GLY A 162 -27.16 39.54 4.82
CA GLY A 162 -27.51 39.65 6.26
C GLY A 162 -28.93 39.22 6.67
N ASN A 163 -29.39 39.38 7.92
CA ASN A 163 -29.07 40.36 8.97
C ASN A 163 -29.65 39.93 10.34
N GLU A 164 -29.04 40.45 11.42
CA GLU A 164 -29.59 40.86 12.73
C GLU A 164 -30.23 39.92 13.79
N GLY A 165 -29.85 40.21 15.05
CA GLY A 165 -30.55 39.92 16.31
C GLY A 165 -29.79 38.95 17.22
N GLY A 166 -29.02 39.34 18.24
CA GLY A 166 -29.35 40.25 19.34
C GLY A 166 -29.76 39.43 20.58
N GLY A 167 -28.90 39.31 21.59
CA GLY A 167 -29.26 38.62 22.84
C GLY A 167 -28.08 38.25 23.75
N SER A 168 -27.73 39.18 24.63
CA SER A 168 -26.85 39.02 25.79
C SER A 168 -27.36 37.99 26.80
N GLY A 169 -26.44 37.21 27.40
CA GLY A 169 -26.74 36.39 28.57
C GLY A 169 -25.47 35.82 29.19
N GLU A 170 -24.95 36.53 30.19
CA GLU A 170 -23.90 36.09 31.12
C GLU A 170 -24.21 34.71 31.71
N ALA A 171 -23.23 33.82 31.72
CA ALA A 171 -23.23 32.64 32.58
C ALA A 171 -22.39 32.94 33.83
N PRO A 172 -22.94 32.81 35.05
CA PRO A 172 -22.17 33.04 36.26
C PRO A 172 -21.34 31.81 36.63
N ASP A 173 -20.14 32.07 37.14
CA ASP A 173 -19.24 31.14 37.80
C ASP A 173 -19.81 30.69 39.17
N PRO A 174 -19.88 29.39 39.48
CA PRO A 174 -20.05 28.93 40.84
C PRO A 174 -18.80 28.21 41.34
N ALA A 175 -18.05 28.89 42.20
CA ALA A 175 -17.02 28.30 43.04
C ALA A 175 -17.63 27.39 44.13
N ALA A 176 -17.01 26.22 44.34
CA ALA A 176 -16.90 25.51 45.62
C ALA A 176 -15.67 24.59 45.56
#